data_AF-A0A4R3MV67-F1
#
_entry.id   AF-A0A4R3MV67-F1
#
_cell.length_a   1.000
_cell.length_b   1.000
_cell.length_c   1.000
_cell.angle_alpha   90.00
_cell.angle_beta   90.00
_cell.angle_gamma   90.00
#
_symmetry.space_group_name_H-M   'P 1'
#
loop_
_entity.id
_entity.type
_entity.pdbx_description
1 polymer ?
#
loop_
_entity_poly.entity_id
_entity_poly.type
_entity_poly.pdbx_seq_one_letter_code
_entity_poly.pdbx_strand_id
1 'polypeptide(L)'
;MKKLFCIITVCLSLCIGCQRATSGDAGNINLENKPLEVESTNSVNNKVLGKGIVQMPDLSEYTLELQMYNGKYYYDESPGAFQGDNWVGDCKLVLSKDNVMISEFNLTDWNEEMRFQTEFDILTYDYNDDGQYEFLIGQYLSSNIYEYRLYRIKENLEIVNLQNVDYLNISGGGRYSNLLGITETGDIYYKYYDNSRMEYITKMLLFENGTVTKIPL
;
A
#
# COMPACT_ATOMS: atom_id res chain seq x y z
N MET A 1 40.33 11.94 23.78
CA MET A 1 40.81 10.71 23.10
C MET A 1 40.76 9.55 24.08
N LYS A 2 39.85 8.58 23.88
CA LYS A 2 39.92 7.21 24.39
C LYS A 2 38.93 6.40 23.55
N LYS A 3 39.46 5.63 22.59
CA LYS A 3 38.72 4.69 21.76
C LYS A 3 38.48 3.44 22.60
N LEU A 4 37.23 2.99 22.75
CA LEU A 4 36.92 1.71 23.37
C LEU A 4 36.56 0.72 22.26
N PHE A 5 37.45 -0.24 22.03
CA PHE A 5 37.22 -1.42 21.20
C PHE A 5 36.31 -2.37 21.97
N CYS A 6 35.16 -2.75 21.42
CA CYS A 6 34.41 -3.92 21.87
C CYS A 6 34.72 -5.09 20.95
N ILE A 7 35.29 -6.13 21.55
CA ILE A 7 35.71 -7.39 20.95
C ILE A 7 34.51 -8.34 20.86
N ILE A 8 34.45 -9.03 19.72
CA ILE A 8 33.52 -10.09 19.32
C ILE A 8 33.56 -11.26 20.31
N THR A 9 32.41 -11.86 20.63
CA THR A 9 32.35 -13.23 21.15
C THR A 9 31.21 -13.98 20.47
N VAL A 10 31.58 -14.94 19.63
CA VAL A 10 30.71 -15.93 18.98
C VAL A 10 30.56 -17.10 19.95
N CYS A 11 29.34 -17.38 20.40
CA CYS A 11 29.04 -18.59 21.17
C CYS A 11 28.53 -19.69 20.24
N LEU A 12 29.38 -20.69 20.02
CA LEU A 12 29.06 -21.95 19.34
C LEU A 12 28.77 -23.00 20.42
N SER A 13 27.51 -23.37 20.64
CA SER A 13 27.13 -24.43 21.58
C SER A 13 26.74 -25.71 20.84
N LEU A 14 27.69 -26.65 20.80
CA LEU A 14 27.48 -28.07 20.53
C LEU A 14 26.91 -28.74 21.78
N CYS A 15 25.77 -29.43 21.65
CA CYS A 15 25.35 -30.45 22.61
C CYS A 15 25.22 -31.78 21.88
N ILE A 16 26.22 -32.64 22.06
CA ILE A 16 26.16 -34.07 21.81
C ILE A 16 25.77 -34.72 23.14
N GLY A 17 24.63 -35.41 23.16
CA GLY A 17 24.21 -36.25 24.28
C GLY A 17 23.50 -37.48 23.72
N CYS A 18 24.15 -38.63 23.87
CA CYS A 18 23.75 -39.95 23.36
C CYS A 18 23.03 -40.72 24.47
N GLN A 19 21.96 -41.47 24.16
CA GLN A 19 21.72 -42.82 24.71
C GLN A 19 20.60 -43.58 23.97
N ARG A 20 20.99 -44.75 23.43
CA ARG A 20 20.19 -45.94 23.06
C ARG A 20 19.70 -46.64 24.35
N ALA A 21 18.67 -47.49 24.43
CA ALA A 21 17.73 -48.12 23.50
C ALA A 21 16.65 -48.82 24.35
N THR A 22 15.44 -49.05 23.80
CA THR A 22 14.67 -50.29 23.99
C THR A 22 13.64 -50.45 22.87
N SER A 23 13.64 -51.63 22.27
CA SER A 23 12.71 -52.16 21.29
C SER A 23 11.34 -52.50 21.92
N GLY A 24 10.26 -52.14 21.22
CA GLY A 24 8.90 -52.59 21.47
C GLY A 24 8.03 -52.28 20.27
N ASP A 25 7.73 -53.31 19.48
CA ASP A 25 6.86 -53.31 18.32
C ASP A 25 5.39 -53.40 18.79
N ALA A 26 4.53 -52.48 18.33
CA ALA A 26 3.09 -52.67 18.09
C ALA A 26 2.40 -51.32 17.80
N GLY A 27 1.79 -51.21 16.62
CA GLY A 27 0.63 -50.34 16.42
C GLY A 27 0.83 -49.23 15.39
N ASN A 28 0.45 -49.52 14.15
CA ASN A 28 0.07 -48.53 13.14
C ASN A 28 -1.00 -47.58 13.71
N ILE A 29 -0.64 -46.32 13.93
CA ILE A 29 -1.55 -45.19 13.94
C ILE A 29 -0.90 -44.08 13.12
N ASN A 30 -1.15 -44.12 11.82
CA ASN A 30 -0.83 -43.02 10.92
C ASN A 30 -1.93 -41.97 11.08
N LEU A 31 -1.72 -41.06 12.02
CA LEU A 31 -2.45 -39.80 12.18
C LEU A 31 -1.38 -38.70 12.21
N GLU A 32 -0.79 -38.45 11.05
CA GLU A 32 0.00 -37.25 10.84
C GLU A 32 -0.99 -36.07 10.84
N ASN A 33 -1.13 -35.48 12.02
CA ASN A 33 -1.79 -34.20 12.24
C ASN A 33 -1.03 -33.14 11.43
N LYS A 34 -1.36 -32.98 10.16
CA LYS A 34 -1.13 -31.72 9.45
C LYS A 34 -1.88 -30.66 10.26
N PRO A 35 -1.23 -29.55 10.69
CA PRO A 35 -1.98 -28.44 11.26
C PRO A 35 -3.02 -28.04 10.23
N LEU A 36 -4.29 -28.07 10.64
CA LEU A 36 -5.35 -27.43 9.89
C LEU A 36 -4.96 -25.95 9.78
N GLU A 37 -4.54 -25.52 8.60
CA GLU A 37 -4.67 -24.13 8.19
C GLU A 37 -6.17 -23.85 8.28
N VAL A 38 -6.60 -23.28 9.40
CA VAL A 38 -7.93 -22.71 9.54
C VAL A 38 -7.90 -21.44 8.70
N GLU A 39 -8.05 -21.57 7.39
CA GLU A 39 -8.44 -20.46 6.53
C GLU A 39 -9.89 -20.08 6.91
N SER A 40 -10.05 -19.32 8.00
CA SER A 40 -11.27 -18.56 8.22
C SER A 40 -11.26 -17.40 7.22
N THR A 41 -11.58 -17.68 5.97
CA THR A 41 -11.82 -16.65 4.96
C THR A 41 -13.16 -16.00 5.28
N ASN A 42 -13.13 -14.99 6.15
CA ASN A 42 -14.28 -14.12 6.33
C ASN A 42 -14.42 -13.31 5.05
N SER A 43 -15.47 -13.57 4.28
CA SER A 43 -15.83 -12.74 3.14
C SER A 43 -16.05 -11.31 3.64
N VAL A 44 -15.40 -10.35 2.99
CA VAL A 44 -15.47 -8.93 3.30
C VAL A 44 -16.22 -8.24 2.18
N ASN A 45 -17.33 -7.60 2.55
CA ASN A 45 -18.11 -6.76 1.65
C ASN A 45 -18.33 -5.39 2.30
N ASN A 46 -18.17 -4.32 1.51
CA ASN A 46 -18.35 -2.92 1.92
C ASN A 46 -17.46 -2.47 3.08
N LYS A 47 -16.21 -2.95 3.16
CA LYS A 47 -15.24 -2.48 4.15
C LYS A 47 -14.61 -1.19 3.66
N VAL A 48 -14.78 -0.10 4.41
CA VAL A 48 -14.00 1.13 4.20
C VAL A 48 -12.57 0.89 4.69
N LEU A 49 -11.60 1.10 3.80
CA LEU A 49 -10.16 0.93 4.05
C LEU A 49 -9.42 2.25 3.99
N GLY A 50 -9.89 3.20 3.18
CA GLY A 50 -9.31 4.53 3.08
C GLY A 50 -10.39 5.59 3.21
N LYS A 51 -10.08 6.71 3.86
CA LYS A 51 -10.98 7.86 3.94
C LYS A 51 -10.24 9.18 3.78
N GLY A 52 -10.78 10.09 2.99
CA GLY A 52 -10.26 11.45 2.80
C GLY A 52 -11.39 12.47 2.71
N ILE A 53 -11.03 13.73 2.91
CA ILE A 53 -11.94 14.87 2.75
C ILE A 53 -11.44 15.70 1.58
N VAL A 54 -12.35 16.07 0.69
CA VAL A 54 -12.09 16.89 -0.50
C VAL A 54 -12.95 18.13 -0.38
N GLN A 55 -12.30 19.29 -0.32
CA GLN A 55 -12.98 20.58 -0.26
C GLN A 55 -12.93 21.23 -1.65
N MET A 56 -14.05 21.30 -2.35
CA MET A 56 -14.11 21.91 -3.67
C MET A 56 -13.95 23.44 -3.59
N PRO A 57 -13.63 24.14 -4.70
CA PRO A 57 -13.45 25.60 -4.71
C PRO A 57 -14.66 26.42 -4.23
N ASP A 58 -15.87 25.85 -4.32
CA ASP A 58 -17.11 26.44 -3.80
C ASP A 58 -17.31 26.23 -2.28
N LEU A 59 -16.27 25.75 -1.59
CA LEU A 59 -16.23 25.40 -0.16
C LEU A 59 -17.09 24.19 0.23
N SER A 60 -17.67 23.49 -0.74
CA SER A 60 -18.40 22.27 -0.44
C SER A 60 -17.45 21.13 -0.09
N GLU A 61 -17.81 20.38 0.95
CA GLU A 61 -17.01 19.27 1.46
C GLU A 61 -17.59 17.94 0.97
N TYR A 62 -16.70 17.06 0.51
CA TYR A 62 -17.01 15.71 0.08
C TYR A 62 -16.15 14.71 0.85
N THR A 63 -16.70 13.52 1.07
CA THR A 63 -15.95 12.38 1.61
C THR A 63 -15.57 11.46 0.47
N LEU A 64 -14.27 11.21 0.33
CA LEU A 64 -13.71 10.19 -0.55
C LEU A 64 -13.40 8.93 0.27
N GLU A 65 -13.90 7.78 -0.16
CA GLU A 65 -13.64 6.50 0.49
C GLU A 65 -13.07 5.49 -0.49
N LEU A 66 -12.12 4.70 -0.01
CA LEU A 66 -11.73 3.44 -0.64
C LEU A 66 -12.50 2.31 0.04
N GLN A 67 -13.34 1.61 -0.72
CA GLN A 67 -14.18 0.53 -0.22
C GLN A 67 -13.82 -0.79 -0.90
N MET A 68 -13.56 -1.82 -0.10
CA MET A 68 -13.49 -3.20 -0.57
C MET A 68 -14.90 -3.78 -0.63
N TYR A 69 -15.35 -4.15 -1.83
CA TYR A 69 -16.71 -4.62 -2.07
C TYR A 69 -16.80 -6.12 -2.37
N ASN A 70 -15.67 -6.76 -2.65
CA ASN A 70 -15.57 -8.21 -2.82
C ASN A 70 -14.15 -8.65 -2.41
N GLY A 71 -14.01 -9.26 -1.24
CA GLY A 71 -12.70 -9.71 -0.78
C GLY A 71 -12.74 -10.65 0.41
N LYS A 72 -11.58 -10.85 1.00
CA LYS A 72 -11.38 -11.68 2.18
C LYS A 72 -10.49 -11.00 3.20
N TYR A 73 -10.75 -11.30 4.46
CA TYR A 73 -9.85 -10.99 5.56
C TYR A 73 -9.12 -12.26 6.01
N TYR A 74 -7.83 -12.12 6.34
CA TYR A 74 -7.06 -13.12 7.08
C TYR A 74 -5.94 -12.44 7.88
N TYR A 75 -5.41 -13.16 8.86
CA TYR A 75 -4.25 -12.75 9.65
C TYR A 75 -3.05 -13.62 9.28
N ASP A 76 -1.90 -13.02 8.98
CA ASP A 76 -0.65 -13.73 8.69
C ASP A 76 0.32 -13.64 9.88
N GLU A 77 0.63 -14.78 10.49
CA GLU A 77 1.59 -14.86 11.59
C GLU A 77 3.05 -14.84 11.10
N SER A 78 3.27 -15.12 9.82
CA SER A 78 4.59 -15.29 9.23
C SER A 78 5.36 -13.97 9.18
N PRO A 79 6.63 -13.92 9.62
CA PRO A 79 7.45 -12.73 9.48
C PRO A 79 7.58 -12.33 8.01
N GLY A 80 7.23 -11.09 7.68
CA GLY A 80 7.30 -10.59 6.31
C GLY A 80 6.60 -9.24 6.13
N ALA A 81 6.61 -8.73 4.90
CA ALA A 81 5.97 -7.46 4.57
C ALA A 81 4.44 -7.48 4.79
N PHE A 82 3.84 -8.68 4.81
CA PHE A 82 2.41 -8.87 4.97
C PHE A 82 2.02 -9.49 6.32
N GLN A 83 2.94 -9.55 7.29
CA GLN A 83 2.62 -10.00 8.64
C GLN A 83 1.50 -9.15 9.26
N GLY A 84 0.53 -9.80 9.92
CA GLY A 84 -0.60 -9.17 10.59
C GLY A 84 -1.89 -9.23 9.77
N ASP A 85 -2.74 -8.22 9.93
CA ASP A 85 -4.02 -8.13 9.24
C ASP A 85 -3.85 -7.97 7.73
N ASN A 86 -4.68 -8.66 6.95
CA ASN A 86 -4.72 -8.54 5.50
C ASN A 86 -6.18 -8.54 5.02
N TRP A 87 -6.58 -7.45 4.39
CA TRP A 87 -7.77 -7.36 3.54
C TRP A 87 -7.32 -7.43 2.09
N VAL A 88 -7.79 -8.44 1.35
CA VAL A 88 -7.43 -8.66 -0.06
C VAL A 88 -8.67 -8.80 -0.92
N GLY A 89 -8.74 -8.08 -2.04
CA GLY A 89 -9.82 -8.21 -3.01
C GLY A 89 -10.07 -6.96 -3.86
N ASP A 90 -11.25 -6.92 -4.47
CA ASP A 90 -11.69 -5.85 -5.35
C ASP A 90 -12.11 -4.62 -4.55
N CYS A 91 -11.61 -3.46 -4.99
CA CYS A 91 -11.88 -2.18 -4.37
C CYS A 91 -12.47 -1.18 -5.36
N LYS A 92 -13.19 -0.20 -4.81
CA LYS A 92 -13.68 0.96 -5.53
C LYS A 92 -13.48 2.23 -4.73
N LEU A 93 -13.38 3.35 -5.42
CA LEU A 93 -13.42 4.67 -4.84
C LEU A 93 -14.87 5.16 -4.86
N VAL A 94 -15.31 5.79 -3.78
CA VAL A 94 -16.64 6.35 -3.63
C VAL A 94 -16.51 7.79 -3.17
N LEU A 95 -17.06 8.73 -3.94
CA LEU A 95 -17.21 10.12 -3.53
C LEU A 95 -18.65 10.32 -3.05
N SER A 96 -18.80 10.92 -1.88
CA SER A 96 -20.10 11.17 -1.27
C SER A 96 -20.19 12.54 -0.64
N LYS A 97 -21.41 13.03 -0.47
CA LYS A 97 -21.74 14.24 0.26
C LYS A 97 -22.90 13.94 1.19
N ASP A 98 -22.77 14.25 2.48
CA ASP A 98 -23.80 13.98 3.49
C ASP A 98 -24.27 12.50 3.50
N ASN A 99 -23.34 11.57 3.26
CA ASN A 99 -23.57 10.12 3.10
C ASN A 99 -24.40 9.72 1.87
N VAL A 100 -24.64 10.64 0.93
CA VAL A 100 -25.22 10.34 -0.38
C VAL A 100 -24.09 10.16 -1.38
N MET A 101 -24.02 8.98 -2.01
CA MET A 101 -23.05 8.70 -3.07
C MET A 101 -23.30 9.63 -4.26
N ILE A 102 -22.23 10.28 -4.73
CA ILE A 102 -22.23 11.17 -5.89
C ILE A 102 -21.60 10.48 -7.09
N SER A 103 -20.46 9.82 -6.88
CA SER A 103 -19.75 9.09 -7.93
C SER A 103 -19.02 7.87 -7.35
N GLU A 104 -18.74 6.91 -8.21
CA GLU A 104 -17.90 5.75 -7.89
C GLU A 104 -16.96 5.43 -9.04
N PHE A 105 -15.82 4.82 -8.71
CA PHE A 105 -14.83 4.36 -9.67
C PHE A 105 -14.26 3.01 -9.24
N ASN A 106 -14.45 1.97 -10.05
CA ASN A 106 -13.90 0.64 -9.77
C ASN A 106 -12.40 0.63 -10.09
N LEU A 107 -11.59 0.14 -9.14
CA LEU A 107 -10.14 0.08 -9.27
C LEU A 107 -9.69 -1.16 -10.07
N THR A 108 -10.27 -1.35 -11.25
CA THR A 108 -9.97 -2.47 -12.17
C THR A 108 -8.66 -2.29 -12.92
N ASP A 109 -7.98 -1.17 -12.70
CA ASP A 109 -6.76 -0.83 -13.38
C ASP A 109 -5.56 -1.61 -12.83
N TRP A 110 -5.62 -2.13 -11.59
CA TRP A 110 -4.59 -2.96 -10.98
C TRP A 110 -4.55 -4.38 -11.57
N ASN A 111 -3.33 -4.92 -11.75
CA ASN A 111 -3.13 -6.25 -12.34
C ASN A 111 -3.36 -7.40 -11.35
N GLU A 112 -3.36 -7.10 -10.05
CA GLU A 112 -3.49 -8.06 -8.95
C GLU A 112 -4.58 -7.59 -7.99
N GLU A 113 -5.13 -8.51 -7.19
CA GLU A 113 -6.04 -8.14 -6.10
C GLU A 113 -5.36 -7.15 -5.17
N MET A 114 -6.06 -6.08 -4.80
CA MET A 114 -5.51 -5.07 -3.93
C MET A 114 -5.43 -5.60 -2.49
N ARG A 115 -4.36 -5.24 -1.78
CA ARG A 115 -4.09 -5.65 -0.40
C ARG A 115 -3.88 -4.45 0.51
N PHE A 116 -4.58 -4.45 1.64
CA PHE A 116 -4.44 -3.46 2.70
C PHE A 116 -4.27 -4.16 4.05
N GLN A 117 -3.41 -3.62 4.92
CA GLN A 117 -3.16 -4.17 6.25
C GLN A 117 -3.62 -3.25 7.38
N THR A 118 -4.11 -2.06 7.03
CA THR A 118 -4.65 -1.09 7.97
C THR A 118 -5.57 -0.14 7.21
N GLU A 119 -6.50 0.45 7.93
CA GLU A 119 -7.17 1.65 7.46
C GLU A 119 -6.17 2.80 7.32
N PHE A 120 -6.45 3.76 6.44
CA PHE A 120 -5.57 4.90 6.17
C PHE A 120 -6.32 6.16 5.73
N ASP A 121 -5.66 7.31 5.85
CA ASP A 121 -6.17 8.57 5.31
C ASP A 121 -5.79 8.71 3.83
N ILE A 122 -6.76 9.04 2.98
CA ILE A 122 -6.51 9.38 1.58
C ILE A 122 -6.12 10.85 1.52
N LEU A 123 -4.91 11.11 1.06
CA LEU A 123 -4.36 12.46 0.94
C LEU A 123 -4.67 13.01 -0.46
N THR A 124 -5.35 14.15 -0.50
CA THR A 124 -5.75 14.84 -1.73
C THR A 124 -5.11 16.22 -1.81
N TYR A 125 -4.74 16.65 -3.00
CA TYR A 125 -4.15 17.96 -3.25
C TYR A 125 -4.47 18.44 -4.68
N ASP A 126 -4.69 19.73 -4.88
CA ASP A 126 -4.82 20.35 -6.21
C ASP A 126 -3.42 20.80 -6.64
N TYR A 127 -2.72 19.98 -7.43
CA TYR A 127 -1.31 20.26 -7.72
C TYR A 127 -1.09 21.35 -8.76
N ASN A 128 -2.10 21.71 -9.54
CA ASN A 128 -2.00 22.68 -10.63
C ASN A 128 -2.98 23.85 -10.52
N ASP A 129 -3.56 24.04 -9.33
CA ASP A 129 -4.50 25.12 -8.98
C ASP A 129 -5.68 25.24 -9.98
N ASP A 130 -6.16 24.10 -10.49
CA ASP A 130 -7.24 24.07 -11.49
C ASP A 130 -8.62 23.73 -10.89
N GLY A 131 -8.68 23.58 -9.57
CA GLY A 131 -9.89 23.22 -8.82
C GLY A 131 -10.22 21.74 -8.86
N GLN A 132 -9.38 20.91 -9.47
CA GLN A 132 -9.49 19.45 -9.47
C GLN A 132 -8.43 18.86 -8.55
N TYR A 133 -8.83 17.88 -7.75
CA TYR A 133 -7.95 17.32 -6.72
C TYR A 133 -7.39 15.99 -7.18
N GLU A 134 -6.08 15.82 -7.05
CA GLU A 134 -5.42 14.55 -7.25
C GLU A 134 -5.06 13.85 -5.95
N PHE A 135 -4.99 12.52 -6.04
CA PHE A 135 -4.62 11.66 -4.93
C PHE A 135 -3.96 10.38 -5.44
N LEU A 136 -3.19 9.77 -4.54
CA LEU A 136 -2.48 8.53 -4.81
C LEU A 136 -3.10 7.38 -4.02
N ILE A 137 -3.29 6.24 -4.70
CA ILE A 137 -3.55 4.95 -4.05
C ILE A 137 -2.35 4.03 -4.30
N GLY A 138 -1.79 3.51 -3.22
CA GLY A 138 -0.56 2.72 -3.23
C GLY A 138 -0.79 1.25 -2.97
N GLN A 139 0.09 0.41 -3.51
CA GLN A 139 0.25 -1.01 -3.20
C GLN A 139 1.71 -1.31 -2.91
N TYR A 140 1.96 -2.23 -1.97
CA TYR A 140 3.32 -2.63 -1.65
C TYR A 140 3.94 -3.33 -2.86
N LEU A 141 5.15 -2.91 -3.24
CA LEU A 141 5.90 -3.53 -4.33
C LEU A 141 7.06 -4.35 -3.76
N SER A 142 8.01 -3.69 -3.07
CA SER A 142 9.16 -4.38 -2.47
C SER A 142 9.88 -3.52 -1.43
N SER A 143 10.33 -4.12 -0.33
CA SER A 143 11.13 -3.47 0.73
C SER A 143 10.47 -2.18 1.25
N ASN A 144 10.94 -1.01 0.82
CA ASN A 144 10.41 0.30 1.17
C ASN A 144 9.76 1.03 -0.01
N ILE A 145 9.57 0.34 -1.15
CA ILE A 145 8.95 0.85 -2.36
C ILE A 145 7.49 0.42 -2.40
N TYR A 146 6.65 1.41 -2.63
CA TYR A 146 5.25 1.23 -2.98
C TYR A 146 5.04 1.73 -4.40
N GLU A 147 4.24 0.97 -5.15
CA GLU A 147 3.74 1.38 -6.46
C GLU A 147 2.45 2.16 -6.24
N TYR A 148 2.37 3.36 -6.81
CA TYR A 148 1.20 4.23 -6.70
C TYR A 148 0.57 4.50 -8.05
N ARG A 149 -0.75 4.63 -8.06
CA ARG A 149 -1.50 5.15 -9.19
C ARG A 149 -2.14 6.48 -8.84
N LEU A 150 -2.19 7.36 -9.84
CA LEU A 150 -2.64 8.74 -9.70
C LEU A 150 -4.07 8.86 -10.22
N TYR A 151 -4.93 9.36 -9.36
CA TYR A 151 -6.34 9.60 -9.65
C TYR A 151 -6.65 11.09 -9.50
N ARG A 152 -7.72 11.52 -10.16
CA ARG A 152 -8.23 12.88 -10.10
C ARG A 152 -9.73 12.89 -9.85
N ILE A 153 -10.19 13.81 -9.02
CA ILE A 153 -11.58 14.22 -8.90
C ILE A 153 -11.77 15.46 -9.77
N LYS A 154 -12.54 15.32 -10.84
CA LYS A 154 -12.83 16.43 -11.76
C LYS A 154 -13.83 17.42 -11.15
N GLU A 155 -13.97 18.58 -11.78
CA GLU A 155 -14.94 19.61 -11.41
C GLU A 155 -16.39 19.07 -11.38
N ASN A 156 -16.72 18.16 -12.30
CA ASN A 156 -18.03 17.49 -12.35
C ASN A 156 -18.18 16.34 -11.34
N LEU A 157 -17.25 16.20 -10.39
CA LEU A 157 -17.21 15.19 -9.33
C LEU A 157 -16.97 13.76 -9.83
N GLU A 158 -16.60 13.58 -11.09
CA GLU A 158 -16.15 12.30 -11.65
C GLU A 158 -14.75 11.96 -11.13
N ILE A 159 -14.55 10.72 -10.69
CA ILE A 159 -13.23 10.18 -10.39
C ILE A 159 -12.66 9.53 -11.65
N VAL A 160 -11.41 9.85 -11.99
CA VAL A 160 -10.68 9.22 -13.11
C VAL A 160 -9.27 8.80 -12.69
N ASN A 161 -8.76 7.75 -13.32
CA ASN A 161 -7.34 7.43 -13.30
C ASN A 161 -6.61 8.25 -14.38
N LEU A 162 -5.49 8.89 -14.03
CA LEU A 162 -4.60 9.59 -14.96
C LEU A 162 -3.62 8.60 -15.63
N GLN A 163 -4.15 7.71 -16.48
CA GLN A 163 -3.45 6.55 -17.05
C GLN A 163 -2.21 6.87 -17.90
N ASN A 164 -2.08 8.12 -18.35
CA ASN A 164 -0.89 8.67 -19.01
C ASN A 164 0.38 8.61 -18.12
N VAL A 165 0.23 8.27 -16.84
CA VAL A 165 1.30 7.88 -15.94
C VAL A 165 0.99 6.47 -15.41
N ASP A 166 1.59 5.43 -16.00
CA ASP A 166 1.29 4.02 -15.66
C ASP A 166 1.26 3.76 -14.13
N TYR A 167 2.35 4.14 -13.45
CA TYR A 167 2.51 4.05 -12.00
C TYR A 167 3.69 4.90 -11.51
N LEU A 168 3.72 5.22 -10.22
CA LEU A 168 4.78 5.95 -9.54
C LEU A 168 5.40 5.06 -8.45
N ASN A 169 6.69 4.74 -8.60
CA ASN A 169 7.42 4.08 -7.51
C ASN A 169 7.90 5.13 -6.52
N ILE A 170 7.47 5.01 -5.28
CA ILE A 170 7.82 5.95 -4.21
C ILE A 170 8.43 5.18 -3.04
N SER A 171 9.56 5.68 -2.54
CA SER A 171 10.21 5.15 -1.33
C SER A 171 10.01 6.07 -0.14
N GLY A 172 9.42 5.52 0.93
CA GLY A 172 9.06 6.26 2.14
C GLY A 172 7.77 7.08 2.00
N GLY A 173 7.30 7.64 3.11
CA GLY A 173 6.00 8.28 3.23
C GLY A 173 4.91 7.31 3.72
N GLY A 174 3.66 7.56 3.33
CA GLY A 174 2.54 6.65 3.63
C GLY A 174 2.66 5.33 2.88
N ARG A 175 1.85 4.32 3.28
CA ARG A 175 1.80 3.01 2.62
C ARG A 175 0.82 2.99 1.44
N TYR A 176 -0.37 3.53 1.66
CA TYR A 176 -1.49 3.39 0.73
C TYR A 176 -1.98 4.73 0.16
N SER A 177 -1.49 5.85 0.70
CA SER A 177 -1.64 7.18 0.14
C SER A 177 -0.40 8.01 0.44
N ASN A 178 -0.09 8.96 -0.43
CA ASN A 178 1.08 9.82 -0.31
C ASN A 178 0.84 11.15 -1.03
N LEU A 179 1.55 12.18 -0.61
CA LEU A 179 1.62 13.44 -1.35
C LEU A 179 2.85 13.44 -2.25
N LEU A 180 2.70 14.07 -3.41
CA LEU A 180 3.82 14.44 -4.27
C LEU A 180 4.50 15.68 -3.68
N GLY A 181 5.81 15.80 -3.89
CA GLY A 181 6.55 16.98 -3.51
C GLY A 181 6.34 18.11 -4.52
N ILE A 182 6.47 19.35 -4.05
CA ILE A 182 6.46 20.55 -4.88
C ILE A 182 7.77 21.30 -4.61
N THR A 183 8.51 21.68 -5.65
CA THR A 183 9.74 22.46 -5.52
C THR A 183 9.42 23.93 -5.22
N GLU A 184 10.45 24.72 -4.88
CA GLU A 184 10.29 26.18 -4.71
C GLU A 184 9.81 26.88 -5.99
N THR A 185 10.07 26.29 -7.15
CA THR A 185 9.65 26.79 -8.48
C THR A 185 8.24 26.31 -8.86
N GLY A 186 7.59 25.49 -8.02
CA GLY A 186 6.25 24.94 -8.28
C GLY A 186 6.26 23.62 -9.06
N ASP A 187 7.43 23.02 -9.32
CA ASP A 187 7.49 21.77 -10.06
C ASP A 187 7.13 20.57 -9.18
N ILE A 188 6.34 19.66 -9.72
CA ILE A 188 5.83 18.50 -8.98
C ILE A 188 6.80 17.33 -9.13
N TYR A 189 7.08 16.61 -8.04
CA TYR A 189 8.03 15.51 -8.06
C TYR A 189 7.68 14.37 -7.10
N TYR A 190 8.27 13.21 -7.36
CA TYR A 190 8.30 12.08 -6.42
C TYR A 190 9.71 11.50 -6.38
N LYS A 191 9.97 10.64 -5.38
CA LYS A 191 11.29 10.05 -5.16
C LYS A 191 11.21 8.57 -4.80
N TYR A 192 12.17 7.80 -5.29
CA TYR A 192 12.41 6.44 -4.84
C TYR A 192 13.89 6.24 -4.54
N TYR A 193 14.21 5.29 -3.66
CA TYR A 193 15.58 4.94 -3.31
C TYR A 193 16.08 3.84 -4.26
N ASP A 194 17.17 4.11 -4.97
CA ASP A 194 17.84 3.14 -5.83
C ASP A 194 18.98 2.49 -5.05
N ASN A 195 18.79 1.24 -4.64
CA ASN A 195 19.79 0.48 -3.89
C ASN A 195 21.09 0.27 -4.68
N SER A 196 21.05 0.23 -6.02
CA SER A 196 22.26 0.03 -6.84
C SER A 196 23.15 1.28 -6.85
N ARG A 197 22.55 2.46 -6.67
CA ARG A 197 23.23 3.76 -6.62
C ARG A 197 23.42 4.30 -5.20
N MET A 198 22.72 3.70 -4.23
CA MET A 198 22.70 4.13 -2.83
C MET A 198 22.23 5.59 -2.66
N GLU A 199 21.26 6.01 -3.47
CA GLU A 199 20.75 7.39 -3.45
C GLU A 199 19.24 7.43 -3.77
N TYR A 200 18.61 8.55 -3.44
CA TYR A 200 17.27 8.84 -3.90
C TYR A 200 17.31 9.39 -5.33
N ILE A 201 16.52 8.78 -6.20
CA ILE A 201 16.23 9.30 -7.54
C ILE A 201 14.95 10.10 -7.47
N THR A 202 15.05 11.38 -7.80
CA THR A 202 13.90 12.27 -7.99
C THR A 202 13.39 12.13 -9.41
N LYS A 203 12.07 12.18 -9.59
CA LYS A 203 11.39 12.20 -10.88
C LYS A 203 10.39 13.33 -10.89
N MET A 204 10.36 14.09 -11.99
CA MET A 204 9.48 15.23 -12.15
C MET A 204 8.20 14.83 -12.91
N LEU A 205 7.11 15.49 -12.57
CA LEU A 205 5.82 15.38 -13.22
C LEU A 205 5.43 16.74 -13.78
N LEU A 206 4.89 16.75 -14.99
CA LEU A 206 4.31 17.92 -15.62
C LEU A 206 2.81 17.75 -15.71
N PHE A 207 2.07 18.67 -15.12
CA PHE A 207 0.60 18.74 -15.16
C PHE A 207 0.20 19.81 -16.17
N GLU A 208 -0.33 19.42 -17.33
CA GLU A 208 -0.74 20.33 -18.39
C GLU A 208 -2.04 19.88 -19.04
N ASN A 209 -2.98 20.81 -19.20
CA ASN A 209 -4.26 20.58 -19.90
C ASN A 209 -5.02 19.35 -19.41
N GLY A 210 -5.03 19.13 -18.10
CA GLY A 210 -5.69 17.98 -17.49
C GLY A 210 -4.95 16.65 -17.68
N THR A 211 -3.72 16.66 -18.20
CA THR A 211 -2.87 15.48 -18.35
C THR A 211 -1.65 15.58 -17.44
N VAL A 212 -1.07 14.42 -17.12
CA VAL A 212 0.16 14.31 -16.35
C VAL A 212 1.18 13.53 -17.17
N THR A 213 2.41 14.02 -17.26
CA THR A 213 3.49 13.32 -17.94
C THR A 213 4.72 13.22 -17.05
N LYS A 214 5.43 12.10 -17.13
CA LYS A 214 6.75 11.95 -16.50
C LYS A 214 7.78 12.67 -17.36
N ILE A 215 8.49 13.63 -16.79
CA ILE A 215 9.59 14.29 -17.51
C ILE A 215 10.80 13.34 -17.50
N PRO A 216 11.33 12.92 -18.67
CA PRO A 216 12.59 12.21 -18.73
C PRO A 216 13.69 13.13 -18.21
N LEU A 217 14.38 12.69 -17.16
CA LEU A 217 15.63 13.32 -16.71
C LEU A 217 16.80 12.80 -17.55
#